data_AF-A0A8T3MSS7-F1
#
_entry.id   AF-A0A8T3MSS7-F1
#
_cell.length_a   1.000
_cell.length_b   1.000
_cell.length_c   1.000
_cell.angle_alpha   90.00
_cell.angle_beta   90.00
_cell.angle_gamma   90.00
#
_symmetry.space_group_name_H-M   'P 1'
#
loop_
_entity.id
_entity.type
_entity.pdbx_description
1 polymer ?
#
loop_
_entity_poly.entity_id
_entity_poly.type
_entity_poly.pdbx_seq_one_letter_code
_entity_poly.pdbx_strand_id
1 'polypeptide(L)' 'MVSLKARPGVGKWFQKQKVGDEFHRLTARWHRLSRVVDRRRNRYREHIEDVETGDVVRHVDEALTDHTGRGDARRSPRS' A
#
# COMPACT_ATOMS: atom_id res chain seq x y z
N MET A 1 8.36 6.49 -5.22
CA MET A 1 7.87 5.09 -5.29
C MET A 1 9.04 4.18 -5.58
N VAL A 2 9.29 3.18 -4.75
CA VAL A 2 10.44 2.26 -4.88
C VAL A 2 9.91 0.85 -5.17
N SER A 3 10.53 0.13 -6.11
CA SER A 3 10.17 -1.25 -6.45
C SER A 3 11.40 -2.14 -6.44
N LEU A 4 11.34 -3.25 -5.70
CA LEU A 4 12.38 -4.26 -5.69
C LEU A 4 12.00 -5.40 -6.66
N LYS A 5 12.88 -5.64 -7.64
CA LYS A 5 12.70 -6.66 -8.68
C LYS A 5 13.28 -7.99 -8.22
N ALA A 6 12.67 -9.11 -8.66
CA ALA A 6 13.33 -10.40 -8.61
C ALA A 6 14.62 -10.38 -9.47
N ARG A 7 15.43 -11.46 -9.37
CA ARG A 7 16.68 -11.62 -10.15
C ARG A 7 16.48 -11.20 -11.61
N PRO A 8 17.52 -10.65 -12.30
CA PRO A 8 17.44 -10.34 -13.72
C PRO A 8 16.85 -11.52 -14.51
N GLY A 9 15.81 -11.29 -15.30
CA GLY A 9 15.14 -12.32 -16.11
C GLY A 9 13.96 -13.06 -15.45
N VAL A 10 13.74 -12.90 -14.14
CA VAL A 10 12.59 -13.52 -13.45
C VAL A 10 11.46 -12.50 -13.31
N GLY A 11 10.34 -12.77 -13.96
CA GLY A 11 9.21 -11.86 -14.10
C GLY A 11 8.65 -11.33 -12.77
N LYS A 12 8.27 -10.05 -12.82
CA LYS A 12 7.56 -9.25 -11.80
C LYS A 12 8.36 -8.88 -10.54
N TRP A 13 8.06 -7.69 -10.02
CA TRP A 13 8.55 -7.18 -8.75
C TRP A 13 8.06 -8.05 -7.59
N PHE A 14 8.88 -8.19 -6.55
CA PHE A 14 8.50 -8.92 -5.33
C PHE A 14 8.04 -7.98 -4.21
N GLN A 15 8.51 -6.74 -4.20
CA GLN A 15 8.09 -5.74 -3.24
C GLN A 15 7.96 -4.37 -3.88
N LYS A 16 6.92 -3.63 -3.50
CA LYS A 16 6.69 -2.26 -3.92
C LYS A 16 6.38 -1.40 -2.71
N GLN A 17 7.02 -0.24 -2.63
CA GLN A 17 6.85 0.73 -1.55
C GLN A 17 6.45 2.09 -2.12
N LYS A 18 5.42 2.70 -1.52
CA LYS A 18 5.03 4.10 -1.75
C LYS A 18 5.06 4.80 -0.40
N VAL A 19 5.90 5.82 -0.27
CA VAL A 19 5.99 6.69 0.90
C VAL A 19 5.95 8.13 0.41
N GLY A 20 5.26 9.00 1.13
CA GLY A 20 5.25 10.43 0.89
C GLY A 20 4.03 11.12 1.48
N ASP A 21 4.11 12.44 1.55
CA ASP A 21 3.02 13.28 2.02
C ASP A 21 2.09 13.62 0.83
N GLU A 22 0.78 13.50 1.03
CA GLU A 22 -0.24 13.70 0.01
C GLU A 22 -1.35 14.60 0.57
N PHE A 23 -1.70 15.66 -0.16
CA PHE A 23 -2.74 16.58 0.26
C PHE A 23 -4.13 15.96 0.05
N HIS A 24 -4.83 15.67 1.15
CA HIS A 24 -6.16 15.11 1.15
C HIS A 24 -7.21 16.21 0.98
N ARG A 25 -7.73 16.33 -0.25
CA ARG A 25 -8.60 17.44 -0.67
C ARG A 25 -9.89 17.58 0.14
N LEU A 26 -10.48 16.46 0.60
CA LEU A 26 -11.76 16.49 1.31
C LEU A 26 -11.62 17.08 2.72
N THR A 27 -10.54 16.77 3.43
CA THR A 27 -10.27 17.30 4.77
C THR A 27 -9.44 18.58 4.73
N ALA A 28 -8.90 18.94 3.56
CA ALA A 28 -7.93 20.02 3.36
C ALA A 28 -6.68 19.88 4.24
N ARG A 29 -6.22 18.64 4.46
CA ARG A 29 -5.06 18.33 5.32
C ARG A 29 -4.00 17.54 4.58
N TRP A 30 -2.77 17.68 5.03
CA TRP A 30 -1.67 16.85 4.60
C TRP A 30 -1.69 15.53 5.34
N HIS A 31 -1.66 14.42 4.61
CA HIS A 31 -1.50 13.09 5.18
C HIS A 31 -0.17 12.50 4.77
N ARG A 32 0.51 11.81 5.68
CA ARG A 32 1.67 10.99 5.36
C ARG A 32 1.22 9.58 5.06
N LEU A 33 1.51 9.11 3.85
CA LEU A 33 1.23 7.76 3.40
C LEU A 33 2.49 6.89 3.50
N SER A 34 2.34 5.69 4.03
CA SER A 34 3.30 4.59 3.91
C SER A 34 2.58 3.32 3.50
N ARG A 35 2.85 2.84 2.28
CA ARG A 35 2.24 1.63 1.71
C ARG A 35 3.32 0.66 1.24
N VAL A 36 3.21 -0.60 1.66
CA VAL A 36 4.09 -1.70 1.28
C VAL A 36 3.25 -2.85 0.72
N VAL A 37 3.58 -3.27 -0.49
CA VAL A 37 3.03 -4.48 -1.11
C VAL A 37 4.17 -5.48 -1.24
N ASP A 38 4.12 -6.55 -0.45
CA ASP A 38 5.15 -7.60 -0.41
C ASP A 38 4.57 -8.93 -0.87
N ARG A 39 4.90 -9.32 -2.11
CA ARG A 39 4.49 -10.60 -2.69
C ARG A 39 5.29 -11.77 -2.15
N ARG A 40 6.52 -11.53 -1.67
CA ARG A 40 7.36 -12.59 -1.11
C ARG A 40 6.83 -13.04 0.25
N ARG A 41 6.28 -12.11 1.03
CA ARG A 41 5.72 -12.36 2.37
C ARG A 41 4.20 -12.47 2.41
N ASN A 42 3.54 -12.44 1.24
CA ASN A 42 2.07 -12.37 1.14
C ASN A 42 1.46 -11.28 2.05
N ARG A 43 2.01 -10.07 2.04
CA ARG A 43 1.61 -9.01 2.98
C ARG A 43 1.28 -7.70 2.27
N TYR A 44 0.19 -7.09 2.68
CA TYR A 44 -0.17 -5.72 2.36
C TYR A 44 -0.18 -4.90 3.64
N ARG A 45 0.56 -3.78 3.65
CA ARG A 45 0.53 -2.80 4.74
C ARG A 45 0.24 -1.43 4.17
N GLU A 46 -0.71 -0.73 4.75
CA GLU A 46 -1.00 0.67 4.49
C GLU A 46 -1.14 1.41 5.82
N HIS A 47 -0.45 2.53 5.92
CA HIS A 47 -0.56 3.44 7.03
C HIS A 47 -0.69 4.86 6.51
N ILE A 48 -1.71 5.57 6.99
CA ILE A 48 -1.99 6.95 6.68
C ILE A 48 -2.18 7.67 8.00
N GLU A 49 -1.35 8.69 8.23
CA GLU A 49 -1.43 9.58 9.38
C GLU A 49 -1.66 11.02 8.90
N ASP A 50 -2.41 11.80 9.66
CA ASP A 50 -2.52 13.24 9.48
C ASP A 50 -1.20 13.89 9.95
N VAL A 51 -0.56 14.70 9.09
CA VAL A 51 0.78 15.23 9.34
C VAL A 51 0.79 16.25 10.48
N GLU A 52 -0.32 16.97 10.67
CA GLU A 52 -0.41 18.05 11.66
C GLU A 52 -0.69 17.49 13.06
N THR A 53 -1.60 16.52 13.15
CA THR A 53 -2.06 15.94 14.42
C THR A 53 -1.32 14.67 14.81
N GLY A 54 -0.75 13.94 13.84
CA GLY A 54 -0.22 12.60 14.03
C GLY A 54 -1.31 11.52 14.13
N ASP A 55 -2.58 11.88 13.97
CA ASP A 55 -3.69 10.95 14.11
C ASP A 55 -3.70 9.92 12.97
N VAL A 56 -3.91 8.66 13.33
CA VAL A 56 -3.98 7.58 12.36
C VAL A 56 -5.33 7.61 11.65
N VAL A 57 -5.33 8.12 10.42
CA VAL A 57 -6.51 8.14 9.54
C VAL A 57 -6.85 6.74 9.04
N ARG A 58 -5.82 5.93 8.73
CA ARG A 58 -6.00 4.56 8.29
C ARG A 58 -4.80 3.69 8.63
N HIS A 59 -5.08 2.48 9.11
CA HIS A 59 -4.07 1.44 9.25
C HIS A 59 -4.64 0.11 8.76
N VAL A 60 -3.94 -0.52 7.84
CA VAL A 60 -4.25 -1.86 7.32
C VAL A 60 -2.97 -2.68 7.35
N ASP A 61 -3.06 -3.87 7.92
CA ASP A 61 -2.00 -4.87 7.89
C ASP A 61 -2.66 -6.25 7.72
N GLU A 62 -2.63 -6.77 6.51
CA GLU A 62 -3.35 -7.98 6.15
C GLU A 62 -2.57 -8.81 5.11
N ALA A 63 -2.99 -10.06 4.93
CA ALA A 63 -2.41 -10.89 3.88
C ALA A 63 -2.73 -10.29 2.51
N LEU A 64 -1.76 -10.32 1.58
CA LEU A 64 -1.95 -9.76 0.24
C LEU A 64 -3.02 -10.54 -0.55
N THR A 65 -3.18 -11.84 -0.27
CA THR A 65 -4.26 -12.69 -0.79
C THR A 65 -5.65 -12.21 -0.35
N ASP A 66 -5.75 -11.62 0.83
CA ASP A 66 -7.02 -11.20 1.42
C ASP A 66 -7.33 -9.75 1.05
N HIS A 67 -6.30 -8.98 0.69
CA HIS A 67 -6.40 -7.62 0.14
C HIS A 67 -6.98 -7.64 -1.29
N THR A 68 -8.28 -7.89 -1.40
CA THR A 68 -9.04 -7.92 -2.66
C THR A 68 -10.18 -6.91 -2.66
N GLY A 69 -10.64 -6.50 -3.85
CA GLY A 69 -11.84 -5.66 -3.99
C GLY A 69 -11.74 -4.23 -3.42
N ARG A 70 -10.53 -3.77 -3.06
CA ARG A 70 -10.26 -2.44 -2.48
C ARG A 70 -9.34 -1.64 -3.41
N GLY A 71 -9.78 -0.45 -3.86
CA GLY A 71 -8.97 0.41 -4.75
C GLY A 71 -8.50 -0.32 -6.01
N ASP A 72 -7.19 -0.26 -6.29
CA ASP A 72 -6.54 -0.97 -7.41
C ASP A 72 -6.34 -2.48 -7.17
N ALA A 73 -6.75 -3.00 -6.01
CA ALA A 73 -6.63 -4.42 -5.73
C ALA A 73 -7.47 -5.23 -6.72
N ARG A 74 -6.85 -6.25 -7.30
CA ARG A 74 -7.56 -7.16 -8.21
C ARG A 74 -8.69 -7.84 -7.44
N ARG A 75 -9.85 -7.96 -8.08
CA ARG A 75 -10.92 -8.83 -7.59
C ARG A 75 -10.44 -10.26 -7.76
N SER A 76 -10.64 -11.10 -6.74
CA SER A 76 -10.45 -12.54 -6.92
C SER A 76 -11.40 -13.00 -8.04
N PRO A 77 -10.95 -13.83 -9.00
CA PRO A 77 -11.88 -14.49 -9.90
C PRO A 77 -12.89 -15.25 -9.02
N ARG A 78 -14.18 -14.94 -9.17
CA ARG A 78 -15.24 -15.65 -8.44
C ARG A 78 -15.08 -17.15 -8.74
N SER A 79 -15.05 -17.98 -7.69
CA SER A 79 -15.24 -19.43 -7.77
C SER A 79 -16.65 -19.76 -8.22
#